data_AF-A0A3M2A1Q1-F1
#
_entry.id   AF-A0A3M2A1Q1-F1
#
_cell.length_a   1.000
_cell.length_b   1.000
_cell.length_c   1.000
_cell.angle_alpha   90.00
_cell.angle_beta   90.00
_cell.angle_gamma   90.00
#
_symmetry.space_group_name_H-M   'P 1'
#
loop_
_entity.id
_entity.type
_entity.pdbx_description
1 polymer ?
#
loop_
_entity_poly.entity_id
_entity_poly.type
_entity_poly.pdbx_seq_one_letter_code
_entity_poly.pdbx_strand_id
1 'polypeptide(L)'
;MPAPDPRILAQSLPRTVVGIDEAEVRAFADELDDLARELVALSRRGGSLAQAAVDDATYPTVATMHTALRDAMLLEVPSDLLPLVSGASTAGTGPAVDAMARSLATSDSPHAPPRLLARFFVYEAIRLRLLVAAWAAPAFDMVGGTEADIDAMAERALELLEGEAALGADDVRPLLLFHAAAAMLFARYMSDRAEALRHVGEDLREELRMQARLKTALRSLRLPESVLLENALADLLGQTRRDLSTLKRRHALALSDLSRQAMDQRVSRSRRALRADPARWPTRRSPALFDILRRTLAGPPEPVADVAG
;
A
#
# COMPACT_ATOMS: atom_id res chain seq x y z
N MET A 1 23.78 -9.16 18.58
CA MET A 1 24.29 -8.50 17.35
C MET A 1 23.89 -7.04 17.39
N PRO A 2 24.76 -6.08 17.07
CA PRO A 2 24.35 -4.68 16.92
C PRO A 2 23.35 -4.57 15.76
N ALA A 3 22.31 -3.76 15.95
CA ALA A 3 21.34 -3.48 14.90
C ALA A 3 22.06 -2.78 13.72
N PRO A 4 21.71 -3.09 12.46
CA PRO A 4 22.38 -2.50 11.31
C PRO A 4 22.16 -0.98 11.28
N ASP A 5 23.23 -0.25 11.03
CA ASP A 5 23.21 1.18 10.72
C ASP A 5 22.22 1.42 9.56
N PRO A 6 21.28 2.39 9.63
CA PRO A 6 20.37 2.71 8.53
C PRO A 6 21.11 2.99 7.20
N ARG A 7 22.38 3.44 7.25
CA ARG A 7 23.24 3.59 6.08
C ARG A 7 23.58 2.26 5.41
N ILE A 8 23.65 1.16 6.17
CA ILE A 8 23.86 -0.19 5.64
C ILE A 8 22.62 -0.65 4.84
N LEU A 9 21.41 -0.27 5.26
CA LEU A 9 20.19 -0.57 4.50
C LEU A 9 20.19 0.14 3.14
N ALA A 10 20.53 1.43 3.10
CA ALA A 10 20.68 2.18 1.85
C ALA A 10 21.80 1.63 0.95
N GLN A 11 22.90 1.15 1.54
CA GLN A 11 24.02 0.56 0.79
C GLN A 11 23.77 -0.88 0.31
N SER A 12 22.80 -1.58 0.90
CA SER A 12 22.42 -2.95 0.51
C SER A 12 21.49 -3.03 -0.70
N LEU A 13 21.01 -1.88 -1.19
CA LEU A 13 20.24 -1.82 -2.43
C LEU A 13 21.13 -2.20 -3.62
N PRO A 14 20.65 -3.04 -4.56
CA PRO A 14 21.42 -3.44 -5.73
C PRO A 14 21.74 -2.20 -6.59
N ARG A 15 22.97 -1.68 -6.44
CA ARG A 15 23.51 -0.53 -7.20
C ARG A 15 23.65 -0.81 -8.71
N THR A 16 23.46 -2.06 -9.13
CA THR A 16 23.89 -2.55 -10.44
C THR A 16 22.80 -2.59 -11.52
N VAL A 17 21.61 -2.03 -11.30
CA VAL A 17 20.54 -2.07 -12.32
C VAL A 17 19.95 -0.69 -12.65
N VAL A 18 20.13 0.31 -11.77
CA VAL A 18 19.63 1.68 -11.97
C VAL A 18 20.76 2.61 -11.60
N GLY A 19 21.08 3.58 -12.46
CA GLY A 19 22.17 4.55 -12.25
C GLY A 19 21.87 5.53 -11.12
N ILE A 20 21.76 5.02 -9.89
CA ILE A 20 21.53 5.80 -8.68
C ILE A 20 22.86 6.45 -8.31
N ASP A 21 22.90 7.78 -8.32
CA ASP A 21 24.11 8.50 -7.95
C ASP A 21 24.28 8.59 -6.42
N GLU A 22 25.47 9.00 -5.96
CA GLU A 22 25.76 9.09 -4.52
C GLU A 22 24.88 10.13 -3.81
N ALA A 23 24.45 11.18 -4.52
CA ALA A 23 23.60 12.22 -3.96
C ALA A 23 22.18 11.69 -3.70
N GLU A 24 21.63 10.88 -4.61
CA GLU A 24 20.35 10.19 -4.44
C GLU A 24 20.40 9.19 -3.27
N VAL A 25 21.47 8.40 -3.14
CA VAL A 25 21.66 7.51 -1.99
C VAL A 25 21.69 8.29 -0.68
N ARG A 26 22.35 9.46 -0.67
CA ARG A 26 22.45 10.31 0.52
C ARG A 26 21.11 10.94 0.87
N ALA A 27 20.37 11.47 -0.12
CA ALA A 27 19.03 11.99 0.08
C ALA A 27 18.09 10.94 0.66
N PHE A 28 18.15 9.71 0.14
CA PHE A 28 17.37 8.59 0.69
C PHE A 28 17.77 8.25 2.13
N ALA A 29 19.06 8.29 2.46
CA ALA A 29 19.52 8.07 3.83
C ALA A 29 19.00 9.17 4.79
N ASP A 30 19.01 10.43 4.35
CA ASP A 30 18.49 11.56 5.13
C ASP A 30 16.97 11.40 5.38
N GLU A 31 16.20 10.97 4.36
CA GLU A 31 14.77 10.65 4.50
C GLU A 31 14.51 9.50 5.49
N LEU A 32 15.36 8.47 5.49
CA LEU A 32 15.28 7.37 6.47
C LEU A 32 15.59 7.85 7.90
N ASP A 33 16.52 8.78 8.06
CA ASP A 33 16.85 9.38 9.36
C ASP A 33 15.71 10.28 9.88
N ASP A 34 15.02 11.01 9.00
CA ASP A 34 13.79 11.75 9.33
C ASP A 34 12.66 10.80 9.74
N LEU A 35 12.42 9.75 8.96
CA LEU A 35 11.43 8.72 9.26
C LEU A 35 11.72 8.07 10.62
N ALA A 36 12.97 7.71 10.88
CA ALA A 36 13.38 7.09 12.13
C ALA A 36 13.13 8.01 13.34
N ARG A 37 13.38 9.32 13.21
CA ARG A 37 13.09 10.31 14.26
C ARG A 37 11.59 10.39 14.56
N GLU A 38 10.75 10.45 13.53
CA GLU A 38 9.29 10.45 13.70
C GLU A 38 8.80 9.16 14.38
N LEU A 39 9.31 8.01 13.98
CA LEU A 39 8.95 6.72 14.58
C LEU A 39 9.38 6.62 16.04
N VAL A 40 10.55 7.15 16.42
CA VAL A 40 10.97 7.23 17.82
C VAL A 40 10.02 8.11 18.63
N ALA A 41 9.63 9.26 18.08
CA ALA A 41 8.68 10.16 18.73
C ALA A 41 7.30 9.51 18.90
N LEU A 42 6.80 8.83 17.86
CA LEU A 42 5.55 8.07 17.88
C LEU A 42 5.58 6.97 18.95
N SER A 43 6.65 6.16 18.95
CA SER A 43 6.83 5.05 19.89
C SER A 43 6.87 5.52 21.34
N ARG A 44 7.58 6.61 21.64
CA ARG A 44 7.62 7.20 22.99
C ARG A 44 6.27 7.74 23.47
N ARG A 45 5.39 8.10 22.55
CA ARG A 45 4.02 8.56 22.84
C ARG A 45 3.01 7.41 22.92
N GLY A 46 3.43 6.18 22.61
CA GLY A 46 2.53 5.03 22.50
C GLY A 46 1.51 5.16 21.37
N GLY A 47 1.86 5.90 20.30
CA GLY A 47 0.98 6.07 19.14
C GLY A 47 1.07 4.91 18.16
N SER A 48 0.04 4.79 17.31
CA SER A 48 -0.09 3.73 16.31
C SER A 48 0.45 4.17 14.94
N LEU A 49 0.95 3.21 14.15
CA LEU A 49 1.42 3.47 12.78
C LEU A 49 0.27 3.88 11.87
N ALA A 50 -0.90 3.25 12.02
CA ALA A 50 -2.11 3.61 11.27
C ALA A 50 -2.53 5.07 11.54
N GLN A 51 -2.44 5.51 12.80
CA GLN A 51 -2.72 6.90 13.16
C GLN A 51 -1.68 7.86 12.58
N ALA A 52 -0.39 7.54 12.68
CA ALA A 52 0.68 8.38 12.16
C ALA A 52 0.60 8.55 10.63
N ALA A 53 0.15 7.52 9.90
CA ALA A 53 -0.02 7.55 8.45
C ALA A 53 -1.05 8.58 7.95
N VAL A 54 -2.01 8.97 8.80
CA VAL A 54 -3.05 9.96 8.46
C VAL A 54 -2.82 11.32 9.12
N ASP A 55 -1.97 11.42 10.15
CA ASP A 55 -1.60 12.66 10.83
C ASP A 55 -0.35 13.30 10.18
N ASP A 56 -0.54 13.91 9.00
CA ASP A 56 0.52 14.56 8.25
C ASP A 56 1.05 15.85 8.91
N ALA A 57 0.33 16.39 9.90
CA ALA A 57 0.77 17.54 10.67
C ALA A 57 1.84 17.15 11.70
N THR A 58 1.68 15.99 12.34
CA THR A 58 2.61 15.51 13.38
C THR A 58 3.69 14.59 12.82
N TYR A 59 3.37 13.75 11.84
CA TYR A 59 4.26 12.73 11.27
C TYR A 59 4.30 12.82 9.74
N PRO A 60 4.78 13.95 9.18
CA PRO A 60 4.76 14.19 7.73
C PRO A 60 5.55 13.16 6.94
N THR A 61 6.67 12.67 7.46
CA THR A 61 7.53 11.69 6.77
C THR A 61 6.86 10.32 6.72
N VAL A 62 6.29 9.86 7.84
CA VAL A 62 5.50 8.63 7.91
C VAL A 62 4.32 8.70 6.95
N ALA A 63 3.53 9.78 6.99
CA ALA A 63 2.36 9.95 6.14
C ALA A 63 2.71 10.01 4.64
N THR A 64 3.84 10.65 4.31
CA THR A 64 4.33 10.75 2.92
C THR A 64 4.78 9.39 2.41
N MET A 65 5.62 8.68 3.16
CA MET A 65 6.11 7.35 2.76
C MET A 65 4.95 6.35 2.62
N HIS A 66 4.04 6.33 3.58
CA HIS A 66 2.85 5.48 3.57
C HIS A 66 1.97 5.71 2.33
N THR A 67 1.76 6.98 1.96
CA THR A 67 0.99 7.33 0.75
C THR A 67 1.77 7.03 -0.52
N ALA A 68 3.08 7.30 -0.55
CA ALA A 68 3.93 7.01 -1.70
C ALA A 68 3.97 5.52 -2.03
N LEU A 69 4.05 4.65 -1.02
CA LEU A 69 3.97 3.19 -1.20
C LEU A 69 2.62 2.74 -1.76
N ARG A 70 1.51 3.34 -1.29
CA ARG A 70 0.17 3.12 -1.87
C ARG A 70 0.11 3.57 -3.33
N ASP A 71 0.61 4.76 -3.64
CA ASP A 71 0.55 5.32 -4.99
C ASP A 71 1.46 4.56 -5.96
N ALA A 72 2.61 4.06 -5.49
CA ALA A 72 3.52 3.23 -6.28
C ALA A 72 2.83 1.95 -6.80
N MET A 73 1.84 1.43 -6.07
CA MET A 73 1.03 0.29 -6.53
C MET A 73 0.23 0.60 -7.80
N LEU A 74 -0.13 1.87 -8.02
CA LEU A 74 -0.93 2.31 -9.17
C LEU A 74 -0.07 2.95 -10.27
N LEU A 75 1.24 3.07 -10.05
CA LEU A 75 2.18 3.58 -11.03
C LEU A 75 2.37 2.58 -12.17
N GLU A 76 2.32 3.06 -13.42
CA GLU A 76 2.59 2.26 -14.61
C GLU A 76 4.06 1.81 -14.61
N VAL A 77 4.29 0.50 -14.73
CA VAL A 77 5.65 -0.04 -14.79
C VAL A 77 6.18 0.15 -16.22
N PRO A 78 7.36 0.78 -16.40
CA PRO A 78 7.99 0.90 -17.71
C PRO A 78 8.17 -0.47 -18.36
N SER A 79 7.94 -0.57 -19.68
CA SER A 79 8.00 -1.84 -20.43
C SER A 79 9.28 -2.61 -20.19
N ASP A 80 10.39 -1.89 -20.09
CA ASP A 80 11.74 -2.45 -20.00
C ASP A 80 12.00 -3.05 -18.61
N LEU A 81 11.24 -2.61 -17.59
CA LEU A 81 11.31 -3.12 -16.23
C LEU A 81 10.28 -4.23 -15.96
N LEU A 82 9.30 -4.44 -16.84
CA LEU A 82 8.26 -5.45 -16.63
C LEU A 82 8.80 -6.86 -16.39
N PRO A 83 9.80 -7.38 -17.14
CA PRO A 83 10.33 -8.73 -16.89
C PRO A 83 10.98 -8.84 -15.52
N LEU A 84 11.71 -7.81 -15.09
CA LEU A 84 12.41 -7.77 -13.81
C LEU A 84 11.42 -7.69 -12.63
N VAL A 85 10.44 -6.79 -12.71
CA VAL A 85 9.40 -6.64 -11.67
C VAL A 85 8.54 -7.91 -11.58
N SER A 86 8.19 -8.51 -12.72
CA SER A 86 7.44 -9.77 -12.74
C SER A 86 8.24 -10.90 -12.11
N GLY A 87 9.51 -11.05 -12.46
CA GLY A 87 10.41 -12.05 -11.86
C GLY A 87 10.56 -11.86 -10.34
N ALA A 88 10.78 -10.63 -9.88
CA ALA A 88 10.88 -10.31 -8.46
C ALA A 88 9.58 -10.63 -7.70
N SER A 89 8.41 -10.39 -8.31
CA SER A 89 7.13 -10.72 -7.68
C SER A 89 6.91 -12.23 -7.50
N THR A 90 7.47 -13.06 -8.38
CA THR A 90 7.39 -14.53 -8.29
C THR A 90 8.42 -15.15 -7.36
N ALA A 91 9.54 -14.46 -7.11
CA ALA A 91 10.64 -14.95 -6.26
C ALA A 91 10.27 -14.99 -4.76
N GLY A 92 9.10 -14.48 -4.39
CA GLY A 92 8.63 -14.44 -3.00
C GLY A 92 9.30 -13.34 -2.17
N THR A 93 9.13 -13.39 -0.85
CA THR A 93 9.69 -12.39 0.07
C THR A 93 11.22 -12.45 0.05
N GLY A 94 11.86 -11.30 -0.20
CA GLY A 94 13.32 -11.21 -0.29
C GLY A 94 14.01 -11.44 1.08
N PRO A 95 15.25 -11.97 1.10
CA PRO A 95 15.99 -12.24 2.34
C PRO A 95 16.13 -11.02 3.27
N ALA A 96 16.19 -9.82 2.70
CA ALA A 96 16.32 -8.57 3.44
C ALA A 96 15.08 -8.26 4.31
N VAL A 97 13.87 -8.46 3.78
CA VAL A 97 12.63 -8.18 4.53
C VAL A 97 12.39 -9.25 5.60
N ASP A 98 12.75 -10.51 5.32
CA ASP A 98 12.73 -11.55 6.35
C ASP A 98 13.76 -11.28 7.45
N ALA A 99 14.93 -10.71 7.13
CA ALA A 99 15.91 -10.27 8.13
C ALA A 99 15.37 -9.10 8.98
N MET A 100 14.67 -8.14 8.37
CA MET A 100 13.99 -7.07 9.11
C MET A 100 12.93 -7.64 10.05
N ALA A 101 12.09 -8.55 9.57
CA ALA A 101 11.06 -9.20 10.36
C ALA A 101 11.64 -10.04 11.52
N ARG A 102 12.76 -10.75 11.30
CA ARG A 102 13.51 -11.43 12.38
C ARG A 102 14.01 -10.46 13.45
N SER A 103 14.46 -9.27 13.05
CA SER A 103 14.98 -8.28 14.01
C SER A 103 13.93 -7.82 15.03
N LEU A 104 12.65 -7.95 14.70
CA LEU A 104 11.54 -7.65 15.62
C LEU A 104 11.46 -8.64 16.79
N ALA A 105 12.01 -9.85 16.63
CA ALA A 105 12.05 -10.86 17.68
C ALA A 105 13.25 -10.69 18.63
N THR A 106 14.36 -10.12 18.13
CA THR A 106 15.66 -10.20 18.81
C THR A 106 16.19 -8.87 19.36
N SER A 107 15.49 -7.75 19.14
CA SER A 107 15.99 -6.44 19.55
C SER A 107 15.61 -6.11 21.00
N ASP A 108 16.64 -5.96 21.85
CA ASP A 108 16.52 -5.66 23.29
C ASP A 108 16.01 -4.23 23.60
N SER A 109 16.00 -3.33 22.62
CA SER A 109 15.58 -1.94 22.80
C SER A 109 14.36 -1.63 21.93
N PRO A 110 13.15 -1.58 22.52
CA PRO A 110 11.91 -1.39 21.77
C PRO A 110 11.84 -0.04 21.04
N HIS A 111 12.63 0.94 21.49
CA HIS A 111 12.69 2.29 20.91
C HIS A 111 13.93 2.53 20.04
N ALA A 112 14.70 1.49 19.71
CA ALA A 112 15.87 1.64 18.85
C ALA A 112 15.44 2.02 17.42
N PRO A 113 16.05 3.05 16.80
CA PRO A 113 15.66 3.49 15.45
C PRO A 113 15.65 2.37 14.40
N PRO A 114 16.65 1.47 14.32
CA PRO A 114 16.62 0.37 13.34
C PRO A 114 15.46 -0.61 13.56
N ARG A 115 15.09 -0.89 14.82
CA ARG A 115 13.94 -1.75 15.13
C ARG A 115 12.63 -1.09 14.69
N LEU A 116 12.49 0.21 14.94
CA LEU A 116 11.30 0.97 14.56
C LEU A 116 11.15 1.09 13.04
N LEU A 117 12.25 1.31 12.31
CA LEU A 117 12.27 1.25 10.85
C LEU A 117 11.86 -0.14 10.33
N ALA A 118 12.43 -1.21 10.89
CA ALA A 118 12.04 -2.57 10.53
C ALA A 118 10.54 -2.82 10.80
N ARG A 119 10.03 -2.35 11.94
CA ARG A 119 8.62 -2.44 12.32
C ARG A 119 7.73 -1.73 11.31
N PHE A 120 8.10 -0.52 10.90
CA PHE A 120 7.40 0.25 9.87
C PHE A 120 7.40 -0.46 8.51
N PHE A 121 8.55 -0.96 8.04
CA PHE A 121 8.61 -1.65 6.74
C PHE A 121 7.86 -2.98 6.73
N VAL A 122 7.86 -3.73 7.83
CA VAL A 122 7.04 -4.95 7.97
C VAL A 122 5.56 -4.58 7.96
N TYR A 123 5.15 -3.53 8.68
CA TYR A 123 3.78 -3.00 8.63
C TYR A 123 3.37 -2.65 7.19
N GLU A 124 4.18 -1.89 6.46
CA GLU A 124 3.88 -1.52 5.07
C GLU A 124 3.85 -2.73 4.14
N ALA A 125 4.73 -3.72 4.33
CA ALA A 125 4.69 -4.96 3.54
C ALA A 125 3.38 -5.73 3.73
N ILE A 126 2.92 -5.88 4.98
CA ILE A 126 1.63 -6.49 5.32
C ILE A 126 0.49 -5.68 4.69
N ARG A 127 0.51 -4.37 4.86
CA ARG A 127 -0.50 -3.45 4.36
C ARG A 127 -0.63 -3.53 2.84
N LEU A 128 0.48 -3.46 2.11
CA LEU A 128 0.48 -3.57 0.65
C LEU A 128 -0.11 -4.91 0.20
N ARG A 129 0.21 -6.01 0.89
CA ARG A 129 -0.35 -7.33 0.61
C ARG A 129 -1.87 -7.38 0.82
N LEU A 130 -2.37 -6.72 1.87
CA LEU A 130 -3.80 -6.57 2.15
C LEU A 130 -4.49 -5.65 1.13
N LEU A 131 -3.85 -4.55 0.72
CA LEU A 131 -4.36 -3.66 -0.33
C LEU A 131 -4.55 -4.41 -1.64
N VAL A 132 -3.60 -5.25 -2.05
CA VAL A 132 -3.76 -6.07 -3.26
C VAL A 132 -4.98 -7.00 -3.13
N ALA A 133 -5.15 -7.66 -1.98
CA ALA A 133 -6.29 -8.55 -1.75
C ALA A 133 -7.63 -7.78 -1.79
N ALA A 134 -7.70 -6.65 -1.09
CA ALA A 134 -8.87 -5.77 -1.05
C ALA A 134 -9.23 -5.21 -2.42
N TRP A 135 -8.25 -4.72 -3.18
CA TRP A 135 -8.49 -4.12 -4.50
C TRP A 135 -8.78 -5.15 -5.59
N ALA A 136 -8.30 -6.39 -5.45
CA ALA A 136 -8.63 -7.49 -6.36
C ALA A 136 -10.04 -8.04 -6.12
N ALA A 137 -10.62 -7.82 -4.94
CA ALA A 137 -11.94 -8.31 -4.56
C ALA A 137 -12.93 -7.15 -4.35
N PRO A 138 -13.80 -6.84 -5.34
CA PRO A 138 -14.83 -5.80 -5.19
C PRO A 138 -15.72 -6.00 -3.95
N ALA A 139 -15.82 -7.24 -3.45
CA ALA A 139 -16.51 -7.59 -2.22
C ALA A 139 -16.06 -6.75 -1.01
N PHE A 140 -14.76 -6.41 -0.90
CA PHE A 140 -14.27 -5.59 0.21
C PHE A 140 -14.93 -4.22 0.26
N ASP A 141 -14.99 -3.52 -0.87
CA ASP A 141 -15.66 -2.22 -0.95
C ASP A 141 -17.19 -2.37 -0.80
N MET A 142 -17.78 -3.45 -1.35
CA MET A 142 -19.22 -3.72 -1.22
C MET A 142 -19.65 -4.02 0.22
N VAL A 143 -18.73 -4.49 1.08
CA VAL A 143 -19.00 -4.65 2.52
C VAL A 143 -18.69 -3.39 3.35
N GLY A 144 -18.42 -2.27 2.67
CA GLY A 144 -18.07 -1.01 3.31
C GLY A 144 -16.68 -1.01 3.95
N GLY A 145 -15.74 -1.79 3.41
CA GLY A 145 -14.34 -1.74 3.80
C GLY A 145 -13.65 -0.46 3.33
N THR A 146 -12.71 0.02 4.15
CA THR A 146 -11.93 1.24 3.91
C THR A 146 -10.42 0.95 3.99
N GLU A 147 -9.58 1.84 3.44
CA GLU A 147 -8.13 1.72 3.61
C GLU A 147 -7.72 1.80 5.09
N ALA A 148 -8.46 2.54 5.93
CA ALA A 148 -8.21 2.58 7.37
C ALA A 148 -8.44 1.23 8.06
N ASP A 149 -9.39 0.42 7.58
CA ASP A 149 -9.57 -0.96 8.08
C ASP A 149 -8.35 -1.83 7.73
N ILE A 150 -7.77 -1.61 6.55
CA ILE A 150 -6.56 -2.31 6.10
C ILE A 150 -5.37 -1.94 6.99
N ASP A 151 -5.22 -0.66 7.31
CA ASP A 151 -4.19 -0.15 8.20
C ASP A 151 -4.32 -0.79 9.60
N ALA A 152 -5.55 -0.82 10.14
CA ALA A 152 -5.82 -1.44 11.43
C ALA A 152 -5.53 -2.95 11.43
N MET A 153 -5.86 -3.67 10.35
CA MET A 153 -5.55 -5.10 10.21
C MET A 153 -4.04 -5.35 10.09
N ALA A 154 -3.31 -4.51 9.36
CA ALA A 154 -1.86 -4.62 9.23
C ALA A 154 -1.17 -4.38 10.58
N GLU A 155 -1.58 -3.34 11.31
CA GLU A 155 -1.08 -3.06 12.65
C GLU A 155 -1.42 -4.19 13.63
N ARG A 156 -2.64 -4.72 13.57
CA ARG A 156 -3.03 -5.85 14.43
C ARG A 156 -2.24 -7.12 14.14
N ALA A 157 -1.99 -7.44 12.86
CA ALA A 157 -1.16 -8.58 12.47
C ALA A 157 0.27 -8.45 13.00
N LEU A 158 0.81 -7.23 12.96
CA LEU A 158 2.11 -6.90 13.50
C LEU A 158 2.14 -7.12 15.02
N GLU A 159 1.20 -6.55 15.76
CA GLU A 159 1.09 -6.69 17.23
C GLU A 159 0.93 -8.15 17.69
N LEU A 160 0.21 -8.97 16.92
CA LEU A 160 -0.04 -10.37 17.28
C LEU A 160 1.22 -11.23 17.27
N LEU A 161 2.20 -10.89 16.44
CA LEU A 161 3.42 -11.69 16.27
C LEU A 161 4.67 -10.96 16.76
N GLU A 162 4.60 -9.66 17.02
CA GLU A 162 5.73 -8.90 17.57
C GLU A 162 6.14 -9.48 18.93
N GLY A 163 7.41 -9.91 19.04
CA GLY A 163 7.94 -10.53 20.25
C GLY A 163 7.75 -12.05 20.34
N GLU A 164 7.08 -12.68 19.37
CA GLU A 164 6.95 -14.13 19.33
C GLU A 164 8.30 -14.81 19.04
N ALA A 165 8.71 -15.73 19.91
CA ALA A 165 9.99 -16.44 19.81
C ALA A 165 10.12 -17.22 18.48
N ALA A 166 9.00 -17.70 17.94
CA ALA A 166 8.95 -18.41 16.66
C ALA A 166 9.48 -17.58 15.48
N LEU A 167 9.41 -16.24 15.55
CA LEU A 167 9.95 -15.38 14.50
C LEU A 167 11.49 -15.46 14.42
N GLY A 168 12.17 -15.89 15.50
CA GLY A 168 13.62 -16.04 15.54
C GLY A 168 14.14 -17.40 15.04
N ALA A 169 13.25 -18.34 14.70
CA ALA A 169 13.66 -19.67 14.24
C ALA A 169 14.15 -19.65 12.78
N ASP A 170 15.21 -20.42 12.50
CA ASP A 170 15.89 -20.42 11.19
C ASP A 170 15.04 -21.02 10.06
N ASP A 171 14.14 -21.94 10.39
CA ASP A 171 13.19 -22.60 9.47
C ASP A 171 11.90 -21.79 9.25
N VAL A 172 11.71 -20.72 10.01
CA VAL A 172 10.56 -19.83 9.90
C VAL A 172 10.85 -18.71 8.89
N ARG A 173 9.83 -18.39 8.09
CA ARG A 173 9.78 -17.22 7.21
C ARG A 173 8.86 -16.18 7.86
N PRO A 174 9.39 -15.24 8.67
CA PRO A 174 8.56 -14.39 9.53
C PRO A 174 7.55 -13.55 8.75
N LEU A 175 7.93 -13.04 7.57
CA LEU A 175 7.02 -12.23 6.78
C LEU A 175 5.82 -13.04 6.25
N LEU A 176 6.01 -14.34 5.97
CA LEU A 176 4.90 -15.21 5.60
C LEU A 176 3.93 -15.44 6.77
N LEU A 177 4.44 -15.53 8.01
CA LEU A 177 3.59 -15.61 9.20
C LEU A 177 2.78 -14.32 9.39
N PHE A 178 3.40 -13.15 9.25
CA PHE A 178 2.70 -11.86 9.29
C PHE A 178 1.62 -11.77 8.20
N HIS A 179 1.92 -12.18 6.97
CA HIS A 179 0.93 -12.24 5.89
C HIS A 179 -0.20 -13.23 6.17
N ALA A 180 0.09 -14.38 6.77
CA ALA A 180 -0.93 -15.36 7.15
C ALA A 180 -1.85 -14.81 8.24
N ALA A 181 -1.29 -14.20 9.29
CA ALA A 181 -2.07 -13.55 10.35
C ALA A 181 -2.96 -12.43 9.78
N ALA A 182 -2.42 -11.59 8.89
CA ALA A 182 -3.17 -10.56 8.21
C ALA A 182 -4.29 -11.11 7.31
N ALA A 183 -4.03 -12.19 6.57
CA ALA A 183 -5.04 -12.85 5.74
C ALA A 183 -6.19 -13.42 6.59
N MET A 184 -5.89 -13.99 7.76
CA MET A 184 -6.91 -14.46 8.71
C MET A 184 -7.76 -13.31 9.26
N LEU A 185 -7.13 -12.19 9.63
CA LEU A 185 -7.83 -10.98 10.06
C LEU A 185 -8.74 -10.43 8.96
N PHE A 186 -8.24 -10.38 7.73
CA PHE A 186 -8.99 -9.95 6.56
C PHE A 186 -10.20 -10.85 6.27
N ALA A 187 -10.03 -12.17 6.28
CA ALA A 187 -11.11 -13.12 6.06
C ALA A 187 -12.20 -12.99 7.14
N ARG A 188 -11.79 -12.84 8.40
CA ARG A 188 -12.71 -12.62 9.52
C ARG A 188 -13.48 -11.30 9.36
N TYR A 189 -12.77 -10.21 9.08
CA TYR A 189 -13.38 -8.90 8.84
C TYR A 189 -14.44 -8.98 7.73
N MET A 190 -14.10 -9.61 6.60
CA MET A 190 -15.02 -9.79 5.49
C MET A 190 -16.27 -10.57 5.89
N SER A 191 -16.11 -11.66 6.66
CA SER A 191 -17.22 -12.47 7.17
C SER A 191 -18.12 -11.66 8.10
N ASP A 192 -17.53 -10.96 9.07
CA ASP A 192 -18.25 -10.18 10.08
C ASP A 192 -19.03 -9.02 9.44
N ARG A 193 -18.43 -8.33 8.46
CA ARG A 193 -19.08 -7.24 7.72
C ARG A 193 -20.17 -7.72 6.77
N ALA A 194 -19.95 -8.85 6.10
CA ALA A 194 -20.97 -9.46 5.24
C ALA A 194 -22.20 -9.88 6.06
N GLU A 195 -22.00 -10.44 7.26
CA GLU A 195 -23.09 -10.74 8.19
C GLU A 195 -23.82 -9.47 8.64
N ALA A 196 -23.09 -8.46 9.11
CA ALA A 196 -23.69 -7.20 9.54
C ALA A 196 -24.58 -6.57 8.45
N LEU A 197 -24.16 -6.64 7.18
CA LEU A 197 -24.92 -6.10 6.05
C LEU A 197 -26.20 -6.86 5.72
N ARG A 198 -26.35 -8.12 6.15
CA ARG A 198 -27.63 -8.85 6.00
C ARG A 198 -28.75 -8.22 6.80
N HIS A 199 -28.42 -7.43 7.81
CA HIS A 199 -29.37 -6.72 8.68
C HIS A 199 -29.58 -5.25 8.29
N VAL A 200 -29.02 -4.81 7.16
CA VAL A 200 -29.11 -3.43 6.68
C VAL A 200 -30.06 -3.33 5.48
N GLY A 201 -30.74 -2.18 5.35
CA GLY A 201 -31.63 -1.87 4.24
C GLY A 201 -30.95 -1.95 2.86
N GLU A 202 -31.75 -2.17 1.81
CA GLU A 202 -31.25 -2.29 0.44
C GLU A 202 -30.55 -1.01 -0.05
N ASP A 203 -31.01 0.16 0.39
CA ASP A 203 -30.45 1.46 -0.05
C ASP A 203 -28.96 1.59 0.28
N LEU A 204 -28.55 1.25 1.51
CA LEU A 204 -27.14 1.30 1.89
C LEU A 204 -26.32 0.24 1.13
N ARG A 205 -26.89 -0.95 0.89
CA ARG A 205 -26.22 -2.00 0.11
C ARG A 205 -25.99 -1.54 -1.33
N GLU A 206 -26.95 -0.85 -1.94
CA GLU A 206 -26.79 -0.30 -3.29
C GLU A 206 -25.79 0.86 -3.32
N GLU A 207 -25.79 1.73 -2.31
CA GLU A 207 -24.79 2.79 -2.17
C GLU A 207 -23.38 2.20 -2.13
N LEU A 208 -23.14 1.17 -1.31
CA LEU A 208 -21.85 0.49 -1.22
C LEU A 208 -21.47 -0.20 -2.54
N ARG A 209 -22.42 -0.81 -3.27
CA ARG A 209 -22.15 -1.37 -4.61
C ARG A 209 -21.76 -0.30 -5.61
N MET A 210 -22.43 0.85 -5.61
CA MET A 210 -22.08 1.98 -6.45
C MET A 210 -20.68 2.52 -6.12
N GLN A 211 -20.38 2.69 -4.84
CA GLN A 211 -19.05 3.11 -4.37
C GLN A 211 -17.97 2.11 -4.79
N ALA A 212 -18.21 0.80 -4.63
CA ALA A 212 -17.29 -0.24 -5.05
C ALA A 212 -16.98 -0.17 -6.55
N ARG A 213 -18.02 -0.05 -7.39
CA ARG A 213 -17.86 0.12 -8.85
C ARG A 213 -17.04 1.36 -9.19
N LEU A 214 -17.31 2.49 -8.52
CA LEU A 214 -16.57 3.73 -8.74
C LEU A 214 -15.11 3.59 -8.34
N LYS A 215 -14.80 3.04 -7.16
CA LYS A 215 -13.42 2.79 -6.72
C LYS A 215 -12.67 1.86 -7.68
N THR A 216 -13.29 0.77 -8.13
CA THR A 216 -12.69 -0.12 -9.14
C THR A 216 -12.38 0.61 -10.44
N ALA A 217 -13.32 1.44 -10.94
CA ALA A 217 -13.10 2.26 -12.13
C ALA A 217 -11.93 3.23 -11.95
N LEU A 218 -11.88 3.96 -10.83
CA LEU A 218 -10.79 4.90 -10.50
C LEU A 218 -9.43 4.19 -10.47
N ARG A 219 -9.36 2.99 -9.87
CA ARG A 219 -8.15 2.15 -9.84
C ARG A 219 -7.70 1.65 -11.21
N SER A 220 -8.45 1.79 -12.30
CA SER A 220 -7.99 1.50 -13.67
C SER A 220 -7.40 2.71 -14.39
N LEU A 221 -7.61 3.91 -13.85
CA LEU A 221 -7.11 5.15 -14.43
C LEU A 221 -5.61 5.29 -14.19
N ARG A 222 -4.99 6.19 -14.95
CA ARG A 222 -3.62 6.63 -14.67
C ARG A 222 -3.57 7.28 -13.28
N LEU A 223 -2.46 7.11 -12.58
CA LEU A 223 -2.31 7.54 -11.18
C LEU A 223 -2.76 9.00 -10.92
N PRO A 224 -2.34 10.01 -11.72
CA PRO A 224 -2.78 11.39 -11.49
C PRO A 224 -4.30 11.55 -11.63
N GLU A 225 -4.91 10.91 -12.63
CA GLU A 225 -6.35 10.92 -12.84
C GLU A 225 -7.11 10.21 -11.71
N SER A 226 -6.61 9.06 -11.23
CA SER A 226 -7.19 8.33 -10.10
C SER A 226 -7.24 9.20 -8.85
N VAL A 227 -6.11 9.80 -8.45
CA VAL A 227 -6.01 10.64 -7.25
C VAL A 227 -6.90 11.88 -7.37
N LEU A 228 -6.86 12.57 -8.51
CA LEU A 228 -7.63 13.79 -8.71
C LEU A 228 -9.14 13.53 -8.75
N LEU A 229 -9.58 12.44 -9.38
CA LEU A 229 -10.99 12.09 -9.45
C LEU A 229 -11.51 11.50 -8.14
N GLU A 230 -10.72 10.71 -7.43
CA GLU A 230 -11.06 10.24 -6.07
C GLU A 230 -11.34 11.45 -5.17
N ASN A 231 -10.47 12.47 -5.16
CA ASN A 231 -10.70 13.70 -4.41
C ASN A 231 -11.91 14.52 -4.93
N ALA A 232 -12.13 14.57 -6.24
CA ALA A 232 -13.25 15.32 -6.84
C ALA A 232 -14.61 14.66 -6.64
N LEU A 233 -14.63 13.35 -6.34
CA LEU A 233 -15.83 12.54 -6.10
C LEU A 233 -15.90 12.07 -4.63
N ALA A 234 -15.15 12.70 -3.72
CA ALA A 234 -15.04 12.30 -2.33
C ALA A 234 -16.41 12.12 -1.65
N ASP A 235 -17.35 13.05 -1.88
CA ASP A 235 -18.70 12.98 -1.31
C ASP A 235 -19.45 11.69 -1.74
N LEU A 236 -19.31 11.27 -3.01
CA LEU A 236 -19.90 10.02 -3.51
C LEU A 236 -19.23 8.77 -2.95
N LEU A 237 -17.97 8.91 -2.50
CA LEU A 237 -17.17 7.85 -1.91
C LEU A 237 -17.26 7.83 -0.38
N GLY A 238 -18.08 8.69 0.23
CA GLY A 238 -18.17 8.84 1.69
C GLY A 238 -16.89 9.39 2.32
N GLN A 239 -16.09 10.15 1.56
CA GLN A 239 -14.81 10.71 1.99
C GLN A 239 -14.87 12.25 2.07
N THR A 240 -13.93 12.85 2.80
CA THR A 240 -13.76 14.30 2.85
C THR A 240 -12.86 14.77 1.70
N ARG A 241 -13.36 15.72 0.92
CA ARG A 241 -12.57 16.40 -0.11
C ARG A 241 -11.44 17.22 0.51
N ARG A 242 -10.24 17.10 -0.05
CA ARG A 242 -9.05 17.85 0.35
C ARG A 242 -8.78 19.01 -0.59
N ASP A 243 -8.16 20.06 -0.05
CA ASP A 243 -7.57 21.13 -0.85
C ASP A 243 -6.44 20.60 -1.74
N LEU A 244 -6.26 21.21 -2.92
CA LEU A 244 -5.29 20.76 -3.92
C LEU A 244 -3.84 20.86 -3.46
N SER A 245 -3.49 21.82 -2.60
CA SER A 245 -2.13 21.92 -2.06
C SER A 245 -1.81 20.75 -1.12
N THR A 246 -2.79 20.39 -0.27
CA THR A 246 -2.68 19.25 0.63
C THR A 246 -2.68 17.93 -0.15
N LEU A 247 -3.56 17.80 -1.15
CA LEU A 247 -3.59 16.64 -2.03
C LEU A 247 -2.27 16.46 -2.78
N LYS A 248 -1.70 17.54 -3.32
CA LYS A 248 -0.42 17.52 -4.02
C LYS A 248 0.75 17.11 -3.11
N ARG A 249 0.77 17.61 -1.87
CA ARG A 249 1.79 17.22 -0.87
C ARG A 249 1.69 15.74 -0.55
N ARG A 250 0.48 15.24 -0.29
CA ARG A 250 0.26 13.85 0.13
C ARG A 250 0.51 12.85 -1.01
N HIS A 251 0.16 13.21 -2.24
CA HIS A 251 0.34 12.40 -3.44
C HIS A 251 1.45 12.97 -4.33
N ALA A 252 2.63 13.20 -3.74
CA ALA A 252 3.76 13.79 -4.46
C ALA A 252 4.14 12.96 -5.70
N LEU A 253 4.15 11.63 -5.58
CA LEU A 253 4.43 10.71 -6.70
C LEU A 253 3.47 10.90 -7.90
N ALA A 254 2.24 11.32 -7.65
CA ALA A 254 1.22 11.51 -8.67
C ALA A 254 1.18 12.95 -9.23
N LEU A 255 1.47 13.95 -8.39
CA LEU A 255 1.09 15.34 -8.64
C LEU A 255 2.24 16.36 -8.55
N SER A 256 3.47 15.97 -8.18
CA SER A 256 4.63 16.88 -7.98
C SER A 256 4.82 17.87 -9.13
N ASP A 257 4.71 17.39 -10.37
CA ASP A 257 5.03 18.15 -11.57
C ASP A 257 3.84 18.95 -12.12
N LEU A 258 2.67 18.83 -11.49
CA LEU A 258 1.46 19.48 -11.97
C LEU A 258 1.25 20.84 -11.28
N SER A 259 0.97 21.86 -12.10
CA SER A 259 0.45 23.14 -11.61
C SER A 259 -1.01 22.99 -11.19
N ARG A 260 -1.51 23.93 -10.36
CA ARG A 260 -2.93 23.97 -9.96
C ARG A 260 -3.87 23.98 -11.16
N GLN A 261 -3.60 24.84 -12.14
CA GLN A 261 -4.38 24.92 -13.37
C GLN A 261 -4.36 23.60 -14.15
N ALA A 262 -3.22 22.91 -14.22
CA ALA A 262 -3.13 21.61 -14.87
C ALA A 262 -3.96 20.53 -14.15
N MET A 263 -3.97 20.53 -12.81
CA MET A 263 -4.82 19.64 -12.01
C MET A 263 -6.31 19.90 -12.27
N ASP A 264 -6.76 21.16 -12.22
CA ASP A 264 -8.15 21.55 -12.48
C ASP A 264 -8.61 21.15 -13.89
N GLN A 265 -7.76 21.38 -14.89
CA GLN A 265 -8.04 20.96 -16.26
C GLN A 265 -8.15 19.43 -16.39
N ARG A 266 -7.27 18.67 -15.72
CA ARG A 266 -7.34 17.20 -15.69
C ARG A 266 -8.61 16.70 -15.03
N VAL A 267 -9.02 17.26 -13.90
CA VAL A 267 -10.32 16.93 -13.25
C VAL A 267 -11.47 17.18 -14.23
N SER A 268 -11.51 18.36 -14.85
CA SER A 268 -12.57 18.72 -15.81
C SER A 268 -12.63 17.78 -17.01
N ARG A 269 -11.47 17.44 -17.62
CA ARG A 269 -11.41 16.49 -18.74
C ARG A 269 -11.83 15.09 -18.32
N SER A 270 -11.35 14.62 -17.17
CA SER A 270 -11.60 13.25 -16.72
C SER A 270 -13.06 13.07 -16.32
N ARG A 271 -13.70 14.05 -15.66
CA ARG A 271 -15.15 14.02 -15.38
C ARG A 271 -15.99 13.98 -16.65
N ARG A 272 -15.58 14.69 -17.71
CA ARG A 272 -16.24 14.61 -19.03
C ARG A 272 -16.05 13.25 -19.67
N ALA A 273 -14.85 12.67 -19.57
CA ALA A 273 -14.54 11.34 -20.09
C ALA A 273 -15.35 10.24 -19.38
N LEU A 274 -15.50 10.31 -18.05
CA LEU A 274 -16.31 9.34 -17.28
C LEU A 274 -17.80 9.35 -17.63
N ARG A 275 -18.32 10.45 -18.16
CA ARG A 275 -19.71 10.54 -18.69
C ARG A 275 -19.83 10.02 -20.11
N ALA A 276 -18.71 9.82 -20.80
CA ALA A 276 -18.67 9.26 -22.13
C ALA A 276 -18.42 7.74 -22.07
N ASP A 277 -18.26 7.13 -23.25
CA ASP A 277 -17.93 5.71 -23.39
C ASP A 277 -16.66 5.32 -22.62
N PRO A 278 -16.63 4.16 -21.92
CA PRO A 278 -15.44 3.62 -21.26
C PRO A 278 -14.16 3.60 -22.10
N ALA A 279 -14.25 3.44 -23.41
CA ALA A 279 -13.11 3.49 -24.33
C ALA A 279 -12.40 4.86 -24.36
N ARG A 280 -13.04 5.93 -23.86
CA ARG A 280 -12.46 7.29 -23.77
C ARG A 280 -11.89 7.61 -22.40
N TRP A 281 -11.94 6.68 -21.45
CA TRP A 281 -11.42 6.91 -20.12
C TRP A 281 -9.89 7.04 -20.16
N PRO A 282 -9.28 7.86 -19.29
CA PRO A 282 -7.83 7.99 -19.20
C PRO A 282 -7.23 6.81 -18.45
N THR A 283 -7.37 5.61 -19.01
CA THR A 283 -6.85 4.36 -18.44
C THR A 283 -5.34 4.28 -18.59
N ARG A 284 -4.71 3.46 -17.74
CA ARG A 284 -3.29 3.11 -17.89
C ARG A 284 -3.02 2.46 -19.24
N ARG A 285 -1.81 2.70 -19.77
CA ARG A 285 -1.32 2.12 -21.04
C ARG A 285 -0.44 0.91 -20.78
N SER A 286 0.22 0.86 -19.63
CA SER A 286 1.00 -0.28 -19.15
C SER A 286 0.44 -0.83 -17.84
N PRO A 287 0.71 -2.10 -17.50
CA PRO A 287 0.36 -2.67 -16.20
C PRO A 287 0.96 -1.84 -15.06
N ALA A 288 0.19 -1.64 -13.99
CA ALA A 288 0.73 -1.11 -12.75
C ALA A 288 1.33 -2.23 -11.88
N LEU A 289 2.08 -1.87 -10.84
CA LEU A 289 2.61 -2.84 -9.87
C LEU A 289 1.49 -3.69 -9.25
N PHE A 290 0.34 -3.08 -8.93
CA PHE A 290 -0.86 -3.79 -8.50
C PHE A 290 -1.32 -4.87 -9.49
N ASP A 291 -1.28 -4.57 -10.79
CA ASP A 291 -1.71 -5.50 -11.83
C ASP A 291 -0.80 -6.73 -11.94
N ILE A 292 0.49 -6.55 -11.63
CA ILE A 292 1.47 -7.62 -11.56
C ILE A 292 1.25 -8.46 -10.29
N LEU A 293 1.21 -7.80 -9.13
CA LEU A 293 1.09 -8.47 -7.83
C LEU A 293 -0.21 -9.26 -7.69
N ARG A 294 -1.35 -8.73 -8.17
CA ARG A 294 -2.63 -9.44 -8.09
C ARG A 294 -2.62 -10.77 -8.86
N ARG A 295 -1.85 -10.88 -9.95
CA ARG A 295 -1.71 -12.12 -10.72
C ARG A 295 -0.94 -13.17 -9.91
N THR A 296 0.11 -12.76 -9.21
CA THR A 296 0.88 -13.64 -8.32
C THR A 296 0.00 -14.18 -7.19
N LEU A 297 -0.94 -13.38 -6.67
CA LEU A 297 -1.85 -13.82 -5.61
C LEU A 297 -2.96 -14.75 -6.08
N ALA A 298 -3.40 -14.62 -7.33
CA ALA A 298 -4.45 -15.46 -7.89
C ALA A 298 -3.97 -16.90 -8.18
N GLY A 299 -2.65 -17.16 -8.10
CA GLY A 299 -2.05 -18.40 -8.58
C GLY A 299 -1.97 -18.45 -10.12
N PRO A 300 -1.25 -19.42 -10.71
CA PRO A 300 -1.36 -19.67 -12.15
C PRO A 300 -2.83 -19.99 -12.49
N PRO A 301 -3.35 -19.55 -13.65
CA PRO A 301 -4.66 -19.99 -14.10
C PRO A 301 -4.67 -21.52 -14.11
N GLU A 302 -5.69 -22.14 -13.52
CA GLU A 302 -5.88 -23.59 -13.69
C GLU A 302 -5.84 -23.90 -15.19
N PRO A 303 -5.07 -24.91 -15.63
CA PRO A 303 -5.12 -25.33 -17.01
C PRO A 303 -6.58 -25.66 -17.31
N VAL A 304 -7.15 -24.95 -18.28
CA VAL A 304 -8.47 -25.28 -18.83
C VAL A 304 -8.35 -26.74 -19.26
N ALA A 305 -9.02 -27.63 -18.53
CA ALA A 305 -9.13 -29.01 -18.95
C ALA A 305 -9.78 -28.96 -20.33
N ASP A 306 -9.01 -29.32 -21.36
CA ASP A 306 -9.55 -29.61 -22.68
C ASP A 306 -10.62 -30.68 -22.47
N VAL A 307 -11.89 -30.25 -22.46
CA VAL A 307 -13.02 -31.14 -22.64
C VAL A 307 -13.03 -31.47 -24.13
N ALA A 308 -12.08 -32.30 -24.54
CA ALA A 308 -12.17 -33.08 -25.75
C ALA A 308 -13.04 -34.29 -25.43
N GLY A 309 -14.33 -34.18 -25.76
CA GLY A 309 -15.29 -35.26 -25.88
C GLY A 309 -16.05 -35.11 -27.18
#